data_AF-A0A520EFW0-F1
#
_entry.id   AF-A0A520EFW0-F1
#
_cell.length_a   1.000
_cell.length_b   1.000
_cell.length_c   1.000
_cell.angle_alpha   90.00
_cell.angle_beta   90.00
_cell.angle_gamma   90.00
#
_symmetry.space_group_name_H-M   'P 1'
#
loop_
_entity.id
_entity.type
_entity.pdbx_description
1 polymer ?
#
loop_
_entity_poly.entity_id
_entity_poly.type
_entity_poly.pdbx_seq_one_letter_code
_entity_poly.pdbx_strand_id
1 'polypeptide(L)'
;MSIDNEQKGQGKFSVSARKNRLANTISTVDKIQPQATDLEEAVLGALMLEKDALSAVIDVLKPELFYDERHKRIFEAIQQLFQKSKPVDILTVTSELRTNGNLEMIGGAYFVTYLTNRVSSAANIEYHARIISQKYIQRELIRISTDIIKNAYEDTTDIFDLLDMAEKNLFDIAQNNLRRDTQKMDDIIKQSLASLEELRTKTDGLTGVPSGFTDLDRITGGWQKSDLVIIAARPAMGKTAFVLTAARNAAVDFNKPTVVFSLEMSSVQLVNRLISGEAEIEQEKIRKGNLAEWEWQQLHSKIGRLSEATLLI
;
A
#
# COMPACT_ATOMS: atom_id res chain seq x y z
N MET A 1 74.79 -1.44 -0.48
CA MET A 1 74.21 -0.85 -1.70
C MET A 1 74.03 -1.99 -2.68
N SER A 2 72.92 -2.70 -2.58
CA SER A 2 71.70 -2.53 -3.39
C SER A 2 71.68 -3.64 -4.43
N ILE A 3 70.82 -4.62 -4.16
CA ILE A 3 70.57 -5.81 -4.97
C ILE A 3 69.46 -5.43 -5.96
N ASP A 4 69.76 -5.56 -7.26
CA ASP A 4 68.79 -5.57 -8.34
C ASP A 4 68.18 -6.97 -8.47
N ASN A 5 66.87 -7.10 -8.24
CA ASN A 5 65.91 -7.78 -9.13
C ASN A 5 64.54 -7.86 -8.45
N GLU A 6 63.51 -7.28 -9.07
CA GLU A 6 62.23 -7.98 -9.31
C GLU A 6 61.33 -7.15 -10.24
N GLN A 7 61.16 -7.63 -11.46
CA GLN A 7 60.02 -7.30 -12.31
C GLN A 7 58.77 -8.02 -11.76
N LYS A 8 57.62 -7.32 -11.69
CA LYS A 8 56.38 -7.71 -12.41
C LYS A 8 55.19 -6.77 -12.10
N GLY A 9 54.71 -6.14 -13.18
CA GLY A 9 53.28 -6.05 -13.49
C GLY A 9 52.37 -5.23 -12.57
N GLN A 10 52.50 -3.89 -12.59
CA GLN A 10 51.41 -3.03 -12.14
C GLN A 10 50.25 -3.09 -13.15
N GLY A 11 49.25 -3.91 -12.86
CA GLY A 11 47.94 -3.84 -13.49
C GLY A 11 47.25 -2.54 -13.11
N LYS A 12 47.45 -1.48 -13.91
CA LYS A 12 46.59 -0.29 -13.89
C LYS A 12 45.21 -0.69 -14.40
N PHE A 13 44.36 -1.19 -13.52
CA PHE A 13 42.93 -1.31 -13.78
C PHE A 13 42.37 0.10 -13.97
N SER A 14 42.20 0.50 -15.23
CA SER A 14 41.71 1.82 -15.60
C SER A 14 40.27 1.98 -15.11
N VAL A 15 40.05 3.00 -14.28
CA VAL A 15 38.72 3.43 -13.81
C VAL A 15 37.78 3.72 -15.01
N SER A 16 38.36 4.09 -16.16
CA SER A 16 37.66 4.26 -17.44
C SER A 16 37.02 2.96 -17.98
N ALA A 17 37.69 1.80 -17.83
CA ALA A 17 37.15 0.53 -18.31
C ALA A 17 35.97 0.02 -17.45
N ARG A 18 35.89 0.39 -16.17
CA ARG A 18 34.72 0.10 -15.32
C ARG A 18 33.52 0.97 -15.71
N LYS A 19 33.72 2.25 -16.01
CA LYS A 19 32.67 3.16 -16.48
C LYS A 19 32.04 2.68 -17.80
N ASN A 20 32.86 2.21 -18.75
CA ASN A 20 32.37 1.70 -20.04
C ASN A 20 31.70 0.32 -19.96
N ARG A 21 32.05 -0.53 -18.98
CA ARG A 21 31.33 -1.80 -18.76
C ARG A 21 29.94 -1.58 -18.15
N LEU A 22 29.76 -0.56 -17.30
CA LEU A 22 28.48 -0.23 -16.67
C LEU A 22 27.45 0.36 -17.65
N ALA A 23 27.89 1.12 -18.66
CA ALA A 23 27.02 1.56 -19.75
C ALA A 23 26.42 0.38 -20.55
N ASN A 24 27.14 -0.74 -20.62
CA ASN A 24 26.71 -1.96 -21.31
C ASN A 24 25.95 -2.98 -20.43
N THR A 25 25.92 -2.82 -19.11
CA THR A 25 25.05 -3.64 -18.25
C THR A 25 23.63 -3.06 -18.19
N ILE A 26 23.49 -1.76 -18.45
CA ILE A 26 22.21 -1.03 -18.47
C ILE A 26 21.68 -0.89 -19.91
N SER A 27 22.29 -1.52 -20.92
CA SER A 27 21.71 -1.63 -22.27
C SER A 27 20.54 -2.63 -22.30
N THR A 28 19.51 -2.32 -21.52
CA THR A 28 18.11 -2.68 -21.77
C THR A 28 17.47 -1.78 -22.85
N VAL A 29 18.29 -1.01 -23.57
CA VAL A 29 17.93 -0.02 -24.61
C VAL A 29 17.16 -0.64 -25.80
N ASP A 30 17.12 -1.97 -25.93
CA ASP A 30 16.29 -2.64 -26.95
C ASP A 30 14.89 -3.05 -26.49
N LYS A 31 14.53 -2.79 -25.23
CA LYS A 31 13.16 -3.03 -24.74
C LYS A 31 12.36 -1.74 -24.78
N ILE A 32 11.35 -1.73 -25.64
CA ILE A 32 10.33 -0.69 -25.70
C ILE A 32 9.63 -0.63 -24.33
N GLN A 33 9.39 0.58 -23.83
CA GLN A 33 8.65 0.74 -22.58
C GLN A 33 7.27 0.08 -22.65
N PRO A 34 6.76 -0.45 -21.53
CA PRO A 34 5.43 -1.04 -21.49
C PRO A 34 4.34 -0.08 -22.01
N GLN A 35 3.73 -0.46 -23.12
CA GLN A 35 2.69 0.32 -23.81
C GLN A 35 1.60 -0.61 -24.35
N ALA A 36 0.43 -0.05 -24.61
CA ALA A 36 -0.67 -0.72 -25.28
C ALA A 36 -1.41 0.29 -26.18
N THR A 37 -0.70 0.82 -27.17
CA THR A 37 -1.19 1.89 -28.06
C THR A 37 -2.49 1.49 -28.76
N ASP A 38 -2.63 0.24 -29.18
CA ASP A 38 -3.86 -0.25 -29.83
C ASP A 38 -5.08 -0.15 -28.90
N LEU A 39 -4.89 -0.36 -27.59
CA LEU A 39 -5.95 -0.21 -26.60
C LEU A 39 -6.22 1.25 -26.27
N GLU A 40 -5.19 2.10 -26.27
CA GLU A 40 -5.35 3.54 -26.13
C GLU A 40 -6.20 4.11 -27.28
N GLU A 41 -5.90 3.71 -28.52
CA GLU A 41 -6.68 4.09 -29.70
C GLU A 41 -8.14 3.66 -29.56
N ALA A 42 -8.35 2.40 -29.13
CA ALA A 42 -9.70 1.85 -28.96
C ALA A 42 -10.50 2.55 -27.86
N VAL A 43 -9.86 2.90 -26.74
CA VAL A 43 -10.52 3.63 -25.65
C VAL A 43 -10.89 5.04 -26.09
N LEU A 44 -9.97 5.77 -26.73
CA LEU A 44 -10.26 7.13 -27.21
C LEU A 44 -11.37 7.15 -28.27
N GLY A 45 -11.36 6.20 -29.20
CA GLY A 45 -12.42 6.06 -30.19
C GLY A 45 -13.78 5.78 -29.54
N ALA A 46 -13.83 4.88 -28.56
CA ALA A 46 -15.05 4.53 -27.84
C ALA A 46 -15.63 5.72 -27.07
N LEU A 47 -14.76 6.51 -26.41
CA LEU A 47 -15.14 7.73 -25.68
C LEU A 47 -15.81 8.80 -26.55
N MET A 48 -15.51 8.82 -27.85
CA MET A 48 -16.07 9.78 -28.81
C MET A 48 -17.34 9.26 -29.53
N LEU A 49 -17.67 7.99 -29.37
CA LEU A 49 -18.82 7.34 -30.00
C LEU A 49 -19.96 7.10 -29.01
N GLU A 50 -19.65 6.63 -27.81
CA GLU A 50 -20.64 6.23 -26.81
C GLU A 50 -20.64 7.20 -25.61
N LYS A 51 -21.82 7.76 -25.29
CA LYS A 51 -21.95 8.75 -24.21
C LYS A 51 -21.65 8.18 -22.82
N ASP A 52 -22.05 6.94 -22.58
CA ASP A 52 -21.91 6.30 -21.26
C ASP A 52 -20.49 5.76 -21.01
N ALA A 53 -19.70 5.61 -22.07
CA ALA A 53 -18.33 5.10 -21.99
C ALA A 53 -17.43 6.00 -21.13
N LEU A 54 -17.61 7.32 -21.22
CA LEU A 54 -16.83 8.28 -20.46
C LEU A 54 -17.07 8.16 -18.96
N SER A 55 -18.32 8.06 -18.52
CA SER A 55 -18.66 7.89 -17.11
C SER A 55 -18.08 6.61 -16.50
N ALA A 56 -17.91 5.55 -17.29
CA ALA A 56 -17.37 4.28 -16.80
C ALA A 56 -15.84 4.33 -16.56
N VAL A 57 -15.12 5.19 -17.28
CA VAL A 57 -13.65 5.20 -17.26
C VAL A 57 -13.01 6.47 -16.72
N ILE A 58 -13.76 7.56 -16.56
CA ILE A 58 -13.23 8.86 -16.10
C ILE A 58 -12.56 8.78 -14.71
N ASP A 59 -13.02 7.87 -13.85
CA ASP A 59 -12.44 7.65 -12.51
C ASP A 59 -11.12 6.86 -12.56
N VAL A 60 -10.89 6.12 -13.65
CA VAL A 60 -9.71 5.25 -13.82
C VAL A 60 -8.64 5.93 -14.65
N LEU A 61 -9.04 6.67 -15.69
CA LEU A 61 -8.13 7.24 -16.68
C LEU A 61 -7.80 8.70 -16.37
N LYS A 62 -6.49 8.99 -16.33
CA LYS A 62 -5.94 10.34 -16.33
C LYS A 62 -5.06 10.53 -17.57
N PRO A 63 -4.82 11.77 -18.04
CA PRO A 63 -3.97 12.04 -19.20
C PRO A 63 -2.60 11.35 -19.13
N GLU A 64 -1.99 11.28 -17.96
CA GLU A 64 -0.63 10.77 -17.77
C GLU A 64 -0.49 9.27 -18.03
N LEU A 65 -1.62 8.53 -18.02
CA LEU A 65 -1.64 7.09 -18.21
C LEU A 65 -1.37 6.67 -19.66
N PHE A 66 -1.64 7.55 -20.62
CA PHE A 66 -1.40 7.27 -22.04
C PHE A 66 0.10 7.32 -22.34
N TYR A 67 0.58 6.40 -23.17
CA TYR A 67 1.97 6.40 -23.60
C TYR A 67 2.20 7.43 -24.72
N ASP A 68 1.33 7.43 -25.74
CA ASP A 68 1.47 8.34 -26.88
C ASP A 68 1.03 9.76 -26.50
N GLU A 69 1.93 10.71 -26.71
CA GLU A 69 1.71 12.14 -26.51
C GLU A 69 0.48 12.70 -27.25
N ARG A 70 0.11 12.11 -28.39
CA ARG A 70 -1.09 12.47 -29.14
C ARG A 70 -2.34 12.03 -28.39
N HIS A 71 -2.33 10.82 -27.84
CA HIS A 71 -3.44 10.27 -27.06
C HIS A 71 -3.66 11.05 -25.77
N LYS A 72 -2.58 11.46 -25.08
CA LYS A 72 -2.65 12.34 -23.89
C LYS A 72 -3.44 13.61 -24.17
N ARG A 73 -3.06 14.35 -25.23
CA ARG A 73 -3.71 15.61 -25.63
C ARG A 73 -5.18 15.42 -26.00
N ILE A 74 -5.52 14.31 -26.67
CA ILE A 74 -6.91 14.00 -27.01
C ILE A 74 -7.73 13.75 -25.74
N PHE A 75 -7.20 12.96 -24.80
CA PHE A 75 -7.88 12.69 -23.54
C PHE A 75 -8.03 13.96 -22.68
N GLU A 76 -7.03 14.83 -22.63
CA GLU A 76 -7.12 16.14 -21.97
C GLU A 76 -8.26 16.98 -22.54
N ALA A 77 -8.41 17.03 -23.87
CA ALA A 77 -9.52 17.74 -24.51
C ALA A 77 -10.88 17.11 -24.14
N ILE A 78 -10.98 15.79 -24.12
CA ILE A 78 -12.19 15.07 -23.67
C ILE A 78 -12.52 15.42 -22.22
N GLN A 79 -11.52 15.41 -21.33
CA GLN A 79 -11.69 15.72 -19.91
C GLN A 79 -12.14 17.18 -19.71
N GLN A 80 -11.57 18.14 -20.46
CA GLN A 80 -11.97 19.54 -20.42
C GLN A 80 -13.42 19.75 -20.89
N LEU A 81 -13.83 19.07 -21.96
CA LEU A 81 -15.21 19.11 -22.45
C LEU A 81 -16.18 18.56 -21.40
N PHE A 82 -15.82 17.45 -20.76
CA PHE A 82 -16.60 16.83 -19.69
C PHE A 82 -16.77 17.76 -18.48
N GLN A 83 -15.68 18.40 -18.03
CA GLN A 83 -15.70 19.38 -16.94
C GLN A 83 -16.57 20.60 -17.27
N LYS A 84 -16.59 21.03 -18.53
CA LYS A 84 -17.46 22.10 -19.03
C LYS A 84 -18.90 21.64 -19.30
N SER A 85 -19.23 20.39 -18.98
CA SER A 85 -20.52 19.75 -19.26
C SER A 85 -20.95 19.85 -20.73
N LYS A 86 -19.97 19.85 -21.65
CA LYS A 86 -20.21 19.84 -23.09
C LYS A 86 -20.27 18.39 -23.60
N PRO A 87 -21.06 18.10 -24.65
CA PRO A 87 -21.07 16.77 -25.24
C PRO A 87 -19.69 16.41 -25.79
N VAL A 88 -19.26 15.18 -25.56
CA VAL A 88 -18.00 14.63 -26.07
C VAL A 88 -18.33 13.81 -27.33
N ASP A 89 -17.92 14.32 -28.48
CA ASP A 89 -18.03 13.65 -29.77
C ASP A 89 -16.86 14.08 -30.67
N ILE A 90 -16.74 13.47 -31.86
CA ILE A 90 -15.65 13.76 -32.81
C ILE A 90 -15.57 15.26 -33.13
N LEU A 91 -16.70 15.94 -33.31
CA LEU A 91 -16.73 17.34 -33.73
C LEU A 91 -16.36 18.27 -32.57
N THR A 92 -16.85 18.01 -31.36
CA THR A 92 -16.53 18.84 -30.19
C THR A 92 -15.08 18.64 -29.76
N VAL A 93 -14.58 17.40 -29.79
CA VAL A 93 -13.17 17.08 -29.48
C VAL A 93 -12.23 17.72 -30.49
N THR A 94 -12.51 17.64 -31.79
CA THR A 94 -11.70 18.33 -32.82
C THR A 94 -11.75 19.86 -32.69
N SER A 95 -12.90 20.43 -32.32
CA SER A 95 -13.04 21.87 -32.07
C SER A 95 -12.25 22.33 -30.83
N GLU A 96 -12.30 21.57 -29.73
CA GLU A 96 -11.55 21.87 -28.51
C GLU A 96 -10.04 21.78 -28.77
N LEU A 97 -9.59 20.73 -29.47
CA LEU A 97 -8.19 20.58 -29.87
C LEU A 97 -7.71 21.70 -30.79
N ARG A 98 -8.57 22.23 -31.67
CA ARG A 98 -8.25 23.41 -32.50
C ARG A 98 -8.11 24.66 -31.64
N THR A 99 -9.02 24.85 -30.69
CA THR A 99 -9.02 26.01 -29.78
C THR A 99 -7.76 26.02 -28.90
N ASN A 100 -7.32 24.84 -28.47
CA ASN A 100 -6.11 24.66 -27.67
C ASN A 100 -4.80 24.69 -28.50
N GLY A 101 -4.87 24.81 -29.83
CA GLY A 101 -3.70 24.79 -30.72
C GLY A 101 -3.01 23.43 -30.85
N ASN A 102 -3.64 22.36 -30.35
CA ASN A 102 -3.07 21.01 -30.32
C ASN A 102 -3.45 20.15 -31.54
N LEU A 103 -4.40 20.59 -32.37
CA LEU A 103 -4.95 19.80 -33.48
C LEU A 103 -3.88 19.37 -34.50
N GLU A 104 -2.94 20.25 -34.82
CA GLU A 104 -1.87 19.93 -35.77
C GLU A 104 -0.87 18.93 -35.18
N MET A 105 -0.57 19.05 -33.88
CA MET A 105 0.37 18.16 -33.17
C MET A 105 -0.09 16.71 -33.11
N ILE A 106 -1.41 16.46 -33.16
CA ILE A 106 -1.96 15.10 -33.13
C ILE A 106 -2.14 14.47 -34.52
N GLY A 107 -1.75 15.17 -35.60
CA GLY A 107 -1.94 14.69 -36.97
C GLY A 107 -3.23 15.16 -37.65
N GLY A 108 -3.87 16.20 -37.10
CA GLY A 108 -5.06 16.83 -37.66
C GLY A 108 -6.37 16.08 -37.36
N ALA A 109 -7.46 16.59 -37.90
CA ALA A 109 -8.79 16.02 -37.70
C ALA A 109 -8.92 14.59 -38.25
N TYR A 110 -8.11 14.22 -39.24
CA TYR A 110 -8.08 12.87 -39.80
C TYR A 110 -7.72 11.82 -38.74
N PHE A 111 -6.78 12.12 -37.85
CA PHE A 111 -6.37 11.18 -36.81
C PHE A 111 -7.50 10.90 -35.82
N VAL A 112 -8.27 11.91 -35.44
CA VAL A 112 -9.44 11.74 -34.54
C VAL A 112 -10.50 10.84 -35.19
N THR A 113 -10.81 11.07 -36.47
CA THR A 113 -11.74 10.22 -37.24
C THR A 113 -11.23 8.78 -37.39
N TYR A 114 -9.91 8.62 -37.54
CA TYR A 114 -9.29 7.30 -37.60
C TYR A 114 -9.49 6.49 -36.31
N LEU A 115 -9.34 7.13 -35.14
CA LEU A 115 -9.57 6.49 -33.84
C LEU A 115 -10.99 5.96 -33.70
N THR A 116 -11.99 6.72 -34.14
CA THR A 116 -13.39 6.27 -34.09
C THR A 116 -13.69 5.13 -35.05
N ASN A 117 -13.00 5.06 -36.20
CA ASN A 117 -13.18 3.95 -37.15
C ASN A 117 -12.54 2.64 -36.68
N ARG A 118 -11.65 2.68 -35.68
CA ARG A 118 -10.98 1.49 -35.12
C ARG A 118 -11.82 0.74 -34.10
N VAL A 119 -12.89 1.35 -33.60
CA VAL A 119 -13.71 0.80 -32.52
C VAL A 119 -15.00 0.23 -33.07
N SER A 120 -15.24 -1.04 -32.80
CA SER A 120 -16.51 -1.72 -33.13
C SER A 120 -17.50 -1.74 -31.96
N SER A 121 -17.04 -1.66 -30.71
CA SER A 121 -17.89 -1.64 -29.50
C SER A 121 -17.15 -1.08 -28.28
N ALA A 122 -17.84 -0.35 -27.40
CA ALA A 122 -17.31 0.04 -26.09
C ALA A 122 -17.62 -0.94 -24.94
N ALA A 123 -18.21 -2.12 -25.22
CA ALA A 123 -18.65 -3.07 -24.18
C ALA A 123 -17.54 -3.49 -23.19
N ASN A 124 -16.27 -3.44 -23.62
CA ASN A 124 -15.12 -3.81 -22.80
C ASN A 124 -14.19 -2.63 -22.46
N ILE A 125 -14.69 -1.39 -22.55
CA ILE A 125 -13.86 -0.19 -22.36
C ILE A 125 -13.22 -0.14 -20.96
N GLU A 126 -13.92 -0.57 -19.91
CA GLU A 126 -13.35 -0.66 -18.56
C GLU A 126 -12.15 -1.60 -18.49
N TYR A 127 -12.24 -2.76 -19.18
CA TYR A 127 -11.15 -3.74 -19.20
C TYR A 127 -9.93 -3.17 -19.94
N HIS A 128 -10.15 -2.49 -21.06
CA HIS A 128 -9.07 -1.82 -21.80
C HIS A 128 -8.44 -0.68 -20.99
N ALA A 129 -9.25 0.14 -20.32
CA ALA A 129 -8.78 1.19 -19.42
C ALA A 129 -7.90 0.64 -18.28
N ARG A 130 -8.28 -0.51 -17.69
CA ARG A 130 -7.46 -1.19 -16.68
C ARG A 130 -6.10 -1.63 -17.24
N ILE A 131 -6.04 -2.14 -18.46
CA ILE A 131 -4.75 -2.52 -19.08
C ILE A 131 -3.87 -1.30 -19.30
N ILE A 132 -4.42 -0.17 -19.76
CA ILE A 132 -3.66 1.08 -19.92
C ILE A 132 -3.08 1.53 -18.57
N SER A 133 -3.88 1.51 -17.50
CA SER A 133 -3.40 1.80 -16.13
C SER A 133 -2.28 0.85 -15.70
N GLN A 134 -2.42 -0.46 -15.95
CA GLN A 134 -1.36 -1.43 -15.66
C GLN A 134 -0.05 -1.13 -16.41
N LYS A 135 -0.13 -0.73 -17.69
CA LYS A 135 1.05 -0.34 -18.47
C LYS A 135 1.70 0.93 -17.92
N TYR A 136 0.91 1.92 -17.52
CA TYR A 136 1.42 3.12 -16.85
C TYR A 136 2.17 2.78 -15.55
N ILE A 137 1.62 1.93 -14.70
CA ILE A 137 2.27 1.48 -13.45
C ILE A 137 3.60 0.79 -13.75
N GLN A 138 3.65 -0.06 -14.78
CA GLN A 138 4.89 -0.70 -15.20
C GLN A 138 5.95 0.35 -15.62
N ARG A 139 5.54 1.43 -16.29
CA ARG A 139 6.46 2.53 -16.65
C ARG A 139 6.93 3.31 -15.43
N GLU A 140 6.04 3.62 -14.50
CA GLU A 140 6.41 4.34 -13.27
C GLU A 140 7.35 3.52 -12.38
N LEU A 141 7.14 2.20 -12.28
CA LEU A 141 8.07 1.31 -11.58
C LEU A 141 9.45 1.30 -12.23
N ILE A 142 9.54 1.29 -13.56
CA ILE A 142 10.81 1.39 -14.28
C ILE A 142 11.47 2.74 -13.98
N ARG A 143 10.72 3.85 -14.02
CA ARG A 143 11.23 5.20 -13.75
C ARG A 143 11.81 5.30 -12.33
N ILE A 144 11.03 4.92 -11.33
CA ILE A 144 11.44 4.96 -9.91
C ILE A 144 12.63 4.04 -9.64
N SER A 145 12.62 2.83 -10.19
CA SER A 145 13.77 1.91 -10.07
C SER A 145 15.03 2.51 -10.69
N THR A 146 14.91 3.18 -11.84
CA THR A 146 16.04 3.84 -12.50
C THR A 146 16.58 4.99 -11.64
N ASP A 147 15.70 5.78 -11.03
CA ASP A 147 16.08 6.87 -10.13
C ASP A 147 16.76 6.34 -8.86
N ILE A 148 16.25 5.26 -8.26
CA ILE A 148 16.88 4.60 -7.10
C ILE A 148 18.27 4.06 -7.47
N ILE A 149 18.39 3.38 -8.62
CA ILE A 149 19.69 2.86 -9.09
C ILE A 149 20.68 4.01 -9.28
N LYS A 150 20.25 5.11 -9.89
CA LYS A 150 21.09 6.29 -10.11
C LYS A 150 21.59 6.84 -8.77
N ASN A 151 20.69 7.08 -7.83
CA ASN A 151 21.03 7.66 -6.53
C ASN A 151 21.90 6.70 -5.68
N ALA A 152 21.73 5.38 -5.83
CA ALA A 152 22.55 4.39 -5.14
C ALA A 152 24.03 4.39 -5.59
N TYR A 153 24.33 4.91 -6.78
CA TYR A 153 25.71 5.10 -7.25
C TYR A 153 26.29 6.48 -6.89
N GLU A 154 25.49 7.40 -6.37
CA GLU A 154 25.94 8.74 -5.96
C GLU A 154 26.41 8.71 -4.49
N ASP A 155 27.72 8.79 -4.27
CA ASP A 155 28.36 8.72 -2.94
C ASP A 155 27.99 9.89 -1.98
N THR A 156 27.21 10.87 -2.44
CA THR A 156 26.82 12.06 -1.67
C THR A 156 25.49 11.93 -0.94
N THR A 157 24.72 10.86 -1.20
CA THR A 157 23.38 10.67 -0.63
C THR A 157 23.45 9.83 0.63
N ASP A 158 22.78 10.23 1.71
CA ASP A 158 22.64 9.39 2.91
C ASP A 158 21.81 8.14 2.56
N ILE A 159 22.24 6.98 3.07
CA ILE A 159 21.57 5.70 2.78
C ILE A 159 20.14 5.64 3.36
N PHE A 160 19.89 6.29 4.50
CA PHE A 160 18.57 6.33 5.12
C PHE A 160 17.61 7.21 4.31
N ASP A 161 18.10 8.36 3.83
CA ASP A 161 17.31 9.22 2.93
C ASP A 161 16.95 8.51 1.63
N LEU A 162 17.86 7.68 1.09
CA LEU A 162 17.59 6.88 -0.11
C LEU A 162 16.53 5.79 0.14
N LEU A 163 16.57 5.14 1.32
CA LEU A 163 15.56 4.15 1.71
C LEU A 163 14.18 4.80 1.87
N ASP A 164 14.10 5.94 2.57
CA ASP A 164 12.86 6.69 2.76
C ASP A 164 12.29 7.18 1.42
N MET A 165 13.14 7.65 0.52
CA MET A 165 12.73 8.05 -0.84
C MET A 165 12.16 6.86 -1.62
N ALA A 166 12.80 5.69 -1.55
CA ALA A 166 12.35 4.49 -2.23
C ALA A 166 11.00 4.00 -1.69
N GLU A 167 10.83 3.97 -0.37
CA GLU A 167 9.58 3.58 0.29
C GLU A 167 8.43 4.51 -0.11
N LYS A 168 8.65 5.83 -0.02
CA LYS A 168 7.66 6.84 -0.38
C LYS A 168 7.22 6.71 -1.84
N ASN A 169 8.18 6.59 -2.76
CA ASN A 169 7.90 6.47 -4.19
C ASN A 169 7.09 5.21 -4.54
N LEU A 170 7.39 4.07 -3.91
CA LEU A 170 6.62 2.84 -4.09
C LEU A 170 5.22 2.95 -3.49
N PHE A 171 5.10 3.58 -2.33
CA PHE A 171 3.82 3.81 -1.66
C PHE A 171 2.89 4.72 -2.48
N ASP A 172 3.43 5.79 -3.08
CA ASP A 172 2.68 6.73 -3.92
C ASP A 172 2.10 6.05 -5.18
N ILE A 173 2.82 5.08 -5.77
CA ILE A 173 2.29 4.24 -6.86
C ILE A 173 1.12 3.39 -6.36
N ALA A 174 1.28 2.75 -5.19
CA ALA A 174 0.28 1.86 -4.64
C ALA A 174 -1.03 2.59 -4.31
N GLN A 175 -0.94 3.79 -3.69
CA GLN A 175 -2.12 4.58 -3.34
C GLN A 175 -2.87 5.15 -4.55
N ASN A 176 -2.16 5.67 -5.55
CA ASN A 176 -2.81 6.27 -6.72
C ASN A 176 -3.64 5.27 -7.54
N ASN A 177 -3.40 3.97 -7.37
CA ASN A 177 -4.10 2.92 -8.08
C ASN A 177 -5.07 2.10 -7.20
N LEU A 178 -5.11 2.36 -5.89
CA LEU A 178 -6.14 1.78 -5.02
C LEU A 178 -7.46 2.51 -5.33
N ARG A 179 -8.30 1.84 -6.11
CA ARG A 179 -9.72 2.22 -6.24
C ARG A 179 -10.29 2.38 -4.83
N ARG A 180 -10.94 3.51 -4.57
CA ARG A 180 -12.06 3.52 -3.63
C ARG A 180 -13.11 2.64 -4.28
N ASP A 181 -13.21 1.38 -3.86
CA ASP A 181 -14.29 0.50 -4.30
C ASP A 181 -15.61 1.13 -3.84
N THR A 182 -16.26 1.87 -4.72
CA THR A 182 -17.62 2.34 -4.52
C THR A 182 -18.53 1.12 -4.64
N GLN A 183 -18.95 0.59 -3.49
CA GLN A 183 -19.89 -0.52 -3.45
C GLN A 183 -21.33 0.00 -3.52
N LYS A 184 -22.19 -0.71 -4.25
CA LYS A 184 -23.64 -0.41 -4.27
C LYS A 184 -24.22 -0.67 -2.88
N MET A 185 -25.13 0.20 -2.43
CA MET A 185 -25.76 0.07 -1.12
C MET A 185 -26.43 -1.31 -0.93
N ASP A 186 -27.08 -1.83 -1.98
CA ASP A 186 -27.73 -3.14 -1.93
C ASP A 186 -26.77 -4.28 -1.61
N ASP A 187 -25.53 -4.21 -2.08
CA ASP A 187 -24.51 -5.23 -1.82
C ASP A 187 -23.98 -5.12 -0.38
N ILE A 188 -23.80 -3.90 0.11
CA ILE A 188 -23.42 -3.63 1.52
C ILE A 188 -24.52 -4.13 2.47
N ILE A 189 -25.79 -3.87 2.16
CA ILE A 189 -26.92 -4.32 2.98
C ILE A 189 -26.97 -5.85 3.04
N LYS A 190 -26.78 -6.55 1.91
CA LYS A 190 -26.71 -8.02 1.90
C LYS A 190 -25.56 -8.56 2.76
N GLN A 191 -24.38 -7.95 2.67
CA GLN A 191 -23.23 -8.32 3.51
C GLN A 191 -23.52 -8.06 5.00
N SER A 192 -24.16 -6.95 5.32
CA SER A 192 -24.54 -6.59 6.69
C SER A 192 -25.58 -7.56 7.27
N LEU A 193 -26.60 -7.93 6.49
CA LEU A 193 -27.62 -8.90 6.90
C LEU A 193 -27.02 -10.29 7.13
N ALA A 194 -26.15 -10.76 6.24
CA ALA A 194 -25.44 -12.03 6.42
C ALA A 194 -24.60 -12.03 7.71
N SER A 195 -23.91 -10.93 7.99
CA SER A 195 -23.13 -10.75 9.23
C SER A 195 -24.02 -10.81 10.48
N LEU A 196 -25.22 -10.21 10.43
CA LEU A 196 -26.19 -10.24 11.54
C LEU A 196 -26.74 -11.65 11.79
N GLU A 197 -26.99 -12.43 10.73
CA GLU A 197 -27.44 -13.82 10.86
C GLU A 197 -26.37 -14.73 11.48
N GLU A 198 -25.10 -14.54 11.12
CA GLU A 198 -23.98 -15.22 11.78
C GLU A 198 -23.91 -14.90 13.28
N LEU A 199 -24.09 -13.63 13.64
CA LEU A 199 -24.09 -13.18 15.04
C LEU A 199 -25.25 -13.78 15.84
N ARG A 200 -26.43 -13.96 15.23
CA ARG A 200 -27.59 -14.60 15.87
C ARG A 200 -27.32 -16.07 16.25
N THR A 201 -26.42 -16.73 15.54
CA THR A 201 -26.13 -18.16 15.72
C THR A 201 -25.07 -18.42 16.79
N LYS A 202 -24.32 -17.39 17.21
CA LYS A 202 -23.32 -17.50 18.27
C LYS A 202 -23.97 -17.44 19.65
N THR A 203 -23.67 -18.43 20.48
CA THR A 203 -24.18 -18.55 21.86
C THR A 203 -23.48 -17.63 22.86
N ASP A 204 -22.29 -17.12 22.54
CA ASP A 204 -21.42 -16.36 23.45
C ASP A 204 -21.81 -14.88 23.59
N GLY A 205 -22.74 -14.38 22.76
CA GLY A 205 -23.30 -13.02 22.85
C GLY A 205 -22.34 -11.87 22.56
N LEU A 206 -21.03 -12.12 22.43
CA LEU A 206 -20.01 -11.13 22.11
C LEU A 206 -19.74 -11.09 20.60
N THR A 207 -19.78 -9.87 20.04
CA THR A 207 -19.56 -9.62 18.61
C THR A 207 -18.10 -9.28 18.31
N GLY A 208 -17.42 -8.64 19.28
CA GLY A 208 -16.03 -8.19 19.20
C GLY A 208 -15.01 -9.12 19.86
N VAL A 209 -13.78 -8.64 19.99
CA VAL A 209 -12.72 -9.30 20.78
C VAL A 209 -12.98 -9.07 22.27
N PRO A 210 -13.17 -10.11 23.09
CA PRO A 210 -13.46 -9.92 24.51
C PRO A 210 -12.26 -9.29 25.25
N SER A 211 -12.53 -8.33 26.13
CA SER A 211 -11.51 -7.75 27.01
C SER A 211 -11.18 -8.65 28.20
N GLY A 212 -12.07 -9.61 28.51
CA GLY A 212 -11.99 -10.46 29.70
C GLY A 212 -12.54 -9.80 30.97
N PHE A 213 -13.03 -8.56 30.86
CA PHE A 213 -13.80 -7.90 31.90
C PHE A 213 -15.29 -8.02 31.56
N THR A 214 -15.99 -8.97 32.19
CA THR A 214 -17.38 -9.31 31.85
C THR A 214 -18.33 -8.12 31.84
N ASP A 215 -18.21 -7.22 32.82
CA ASP A 215 -19.06 -6.03 32.89
C ASP A 215 -18.77 -5.03 31.77
N LEU A 216 -17.51 -4.88 31.38
CA LEU A 216 -17.12 -4.03 30.26
C LEU A 216 -17.59 -4.65 28.93
N ASP A 217 -17.35 -5.94 28.75
CA ASP A 217 -17.73 -6.69 27.55
C ASP A 217 -19.25 -6.71 27.35
N ARG A 218 -20.04 -6.69 28.44
CA ARG A 218 -21.50 -6.55 28.36
C ARG A 218 -21.94 -5.18 27.82
N ILE A 219 -21.18 -4.12 28.11
CA ILE A 219 -21.49 -2.77 27.65
C ILE A 219 -20.99 -2.57 26.21
N THR A 220 -19.80 -3.07 25.88
CA THR A 220 -19.15 -2.84 24.58
C THR A 220 -19.46 -3.91 23.53
N GLY A 221 -19.94 -5.09 23.95
CA GLY A 221 -20.01 -6.28 23.10
C GLY A 221 -18.62 -6.85 22.75
N GLY A 222 -17.59 -6.48 23.53
CA GLY A 222 -16.18 -6.65 23.20
C GLY A 222 -15.64 -5.53 22.29
N TRP A 223 -14.35 -5.59 21.97
CA TRP A 223 -13.71 -4.65 21.06
C TRP A 223 -14.09 -4.93 19.61
N GLN A 224 -14.83 -4.01 18.98
CA GLN A 224 -15.34 -4.19 17.62
C GLN A 224 -14.24 -3.98 16.57
N LYS A 225 -14.40 -4.64 15.42
CA LYS A 225 -13.50 -4.44 14.27
C LYS A 225 -13.71 -3.03 13.71
N SER A 226 -12.63 -2.42 13.25
CA SER A 226 -12.60 -1.07 12.66
C SER A 226 -12.78 0.11 13.64
N ASP A 227 -13.03 -0.14 14.92
CA ASP A 227 -13.14 0.91 15.93
C ASP A 227 -11.75 1.37 16.41
N LEU A 228 -11.60 2.70 16.56
CA LEU A 228 -10.48 3.29 17.28
C LEU A 228 -10.89 3.56 18.74
N VAL A 229 -10.44 2.70 19.65
CA VAL A 229 -10.71 2.85 21.08
C VAL A 229 -9.57 3.61 21.75
N ILE A 230 -9.91 4.74 22.39
CA ILE A 230 -8.94 5.59 23.10
C ILE A 230 -9.13 5.43 24.60
N ILE A 231 -8.08 5.00 25.31
CA ILE A 231 -8.06 4.89 26.77
C ILE A 231 -7.22 6.03 27.34
N ALA A 232 -7.88 7.01 27.97
CA ALA A 232 -7.23 8.14 28.62
C ALA A 232 -7.29 7.98 30.15
N ALA A 233 -6.15 8.14 30.81
CA ALA A 233 -6.05 8.11 32.26
C ALA A 233 -4.89 8.99 32.74
N ARG A 234 -4.98 9.51 33.97
CA ARG A 234 -3.88 10.24 34.61
C ARG A 234 -2.70 9.30 34.91
N PRO A 235 -1.46 9.83 35.04
CA PRO A 235 -0.33 9.04 35.52
C PRO A 235 -0.65 8.28 36.81
N ALA A 236 -0.10 7.07 36.95
CA ALA A 236 -0.33 6.16 38.07
C ALA A 236 -1.77 5.64 38.27
N MET A 237 -2.71 5.92 37.37
CA MET A 237 -4.09 5.37 37.44
C MET A 237 -4.22 3.95 36.87
N GLY A 238 -3.12 3.30 36.48
CA GLY A 238 -3.13 1.91 36.00
C GLY A 238 -3.46 1.71 34.52
N LYS A 239 -3.32 2.74 33.66
CA LYS A 239 -3.55 2.62 32.20
C LYS A 239 -2.84 1.41 31.58
N THR A 240 -1.53 1.28 31.84
CA THR A 240 -0.72 0.20 31.29
C THR A 240 -1.12 -1.15 31.86
N ALA A 241 -1.51 -1.23 33.13
CA ALA A 241 -1.98 -2.46 33.73
C ALA A 241 -3.28 -2.92 33.05
N PHE A 242 -4.26 -2.03 32.90
CA PHE A 242 -5.52 -2.32 32.23
C PHE A 242 -5.31 -2.81 30.78
N VAL A 243 -4.51 -2.09 29.99
CA VAL A 243 -4.25 -2.45 28.59
C VAL A 243 -3.53 -3.79 28.48
N LEU A 244 -2.52 -4.05 29.31
CA LEU A 244 -1.81 -5.33 29.32
C LEU A 244 -2.72 -6.49 29.73
N THR A 245 -3.58 -6.31 30.73
CA THR A 245 -4.54 -7.34 31.14
C THR A 245 -5.53 -7.63 30.02
N ALA A 246 -6.10 -6.61 29.38
CA ALA A 246 -7.01 -6.79 28.26
C ALA A 246 -6.33 -7.52 27.07
N ALA A 247 -5.09 -7.14 26.73
CA ALA A 247 -4.31 -7.78 25.68
C ALA A 247 -3.96 -9.24 26.03
N ARG A 248 -3.60 -9.51 27.28
CA ARG A 248 -3.34 -10.86 27.80
C ARG A 248 -4.58 -11.73 27.71
N ASN A 249 -5.74 -11.24 28.16
CA ASN A 249 -6.98 -12.01 28.13
C ASN A 249 -7.37 -12.35 26.69
N ALA A 250 -7.29 -11.37 25.78
CA ALA A 250 -7.55 -11.58 24.36
C ALA A 250 -6.64 -12.67 23.76
N ALA A 251 -5.34 -12.63 24.06
CA ALA A 251 -4.37 -13.58 23.52
C ALA A 251 -4.38 -14.96 24.18
N VAL A 252 -4.47 -15.02 25.52
CA VAL A 252 -4.31 -16.25 26.31
C VAL A 252 -5.64 -16.98 26.54
N ASP A 253 -6.73 -16.26 26.82
CA ASP A 253 -8.02 -16.89 27.13
C ASP A 253 -8.89 -17.03 25.88
N PHE A 254 -8.85 -16.04 24.98
CA PHE A 254 -9.69 -16.00 23.77
C PHE A 254 -8.95 -16.35 22.48
N ASN A 255 -7.66 -16.71 22.57
CA ASN A 255 -6.80 -17.10 21.43
C ASN A 255 -6.87 -16.12 20.25
N LYS A 256 -6.86 -14.81 20.54
CA LYS A 256 -6.83 -13.74 19.53
C LYS A 256 -5.41 -13.18 19.39
N PRO A 257 -4.80 -13.27 18.21
CA PRO A 257 -3.49 -12.68 17.96
C PRO A 257 -3.50 -11.19 18.30
N THR A 258 -2.59 -10.77 19.17
CA THR A 258 -2.57 -9.42 19.74
C THR A 258 -1.16 -8.85 19.68
N VAL A 259 -1.02 -7.59 19.30
CA VAL A 259 0.26 -6.86 19.25
C VAL A 259 0.20 -5.67 20.19
N VAL A 260 1.23 -5.51 21.03
CA VAL A 260 1.37 -4.39 21.96
C VAL A 260 2.58 -3.55 21.57
N PHE A 261 2.34 -2.30 21.18
CA PHE A 261 3.41 -1.33 20.96
C PHE A 261 3.57 -0.46 22.21
N SER A 262 4.80 -0.32 22.69
CA SER A 262 5.12 0.51 23.84
C SER A 262 6.25 1.48 23.54
N LEU A 263 5.98 2.76 23.79
CA LEU A 263 6.94 3.86 23.61
C LEU A 263 7.56 4.33 24.93
N GLU A 264 6.99 3.94 26.07
CA GLU A 264 7.40 4.41 27.40
C GLU A 264 8.24 3.36 28.14
N MET A 265 7.92 2.08 27.96
CA MET A 265 8.51 0.97 28.71
C MET A 265 9.12 -0.07 27.79
N SER A 266 10.21 -0.70 28.23
CA SER A 266 10.85 -1.77 27.49
C SER A 266 10.02 -3.06 27.49
N SER A 267 10.18 -3.89 26.45
CA SER A 267 9.45 -5.15 26.32
C SER A 267 9.64 -6.06 27.55
N VAL A 268 10.84 -6.11 28.12
CA VAL A 268 11.13 -6.88 29.35
C VAL A 268 10.32 -6.38 30.55
N GLN A 269 10.14 -5.07 30.70
CA GLN A 269 9.35 -4.52 31.80
C GLN A 269 7.85 -4.83 31.65
N LEU A 270 7.33 -4.88 30.42
CA LEU A 270 5.95 -5.29 30.15
C LEU A 270 5.76 -6.78 30.42
N VAL A 271 6.68 -7.62 29.93
CA VAL A 271 6.68 -9.07 30.19
C VAL A 271 6.72 -9.36 31.69
N ASN A 272 7.56 -8.67 32.47
CA ASN A 272 7.59 -8.85 33.92
C ASN A 272 6.24 -8.52 34.60
N ARG A 273 5.47 -7.56 34.06
CA ARG A 273 4.11 -7.28 34.54
C ARG A 273 3.12 -8.36 34.15
N LEU A 274 3.21 -8.88 32.93
CA LEU A 274 2.39 -10.01 32.47
C LEU A 274 2.66 -11.26 33.31
N ILE A 275 3.93 -11.57 33.55
CA ILE A 275 4.37 -12.68 34.41
C ILE A 275 3.86 -12.48 35.83
N SER A 276 3.99 -11.28 36.41
CA SER A 276 3.47 -10.96 37.74
C SER A 276 1.95 -11.17 37.83
N GLY A 277 1.20 -10.71 36.82
CA GLY A 277 -0.24 -10.88 36.74
C GLY A 277 -0.68 -12.34 36.55
N GLU A 278 0.05 -13.12 35.75
CA GLU A 278 -0.23 -14.53 35.50
C GLU A 278 0.12 -15.41 36.71
N ALA A 279 1.33 -15.22 37.24
CA ALA A 279 1.87 -15.99 38.33
C ALA A 279 1.24 -15.62 39.68
N GLU A 280 0.57 -14.46 39.78
CA GLU A 280 0.06 -13.87 41.03
C GLU A 280 1.20 -13.63 42.05
N ILE A 281 2.39 -13.31 41.53
CA ILE A 281 3.60 -13.03 42.32
C ILE A 281 3.87 -11.53 42.29
N GLU A 282 4.25 -10.98 43.43
CA GLU A 282 4.57 -9.56 43.57
C GLU A 282 5.67 -9.11 42.60
N GLN A 283 5.41 -8.02 41.86
CA GLN A 283 6.32 -7.52 40.83
C GLN A 283 7.71 -7.17 41.37
N GLU A 284 7.81 -6.72 42.63
CA GLU A 284 9.09 -6.38 43.25
C GLU A 284 9.98 -7.61 43.48
N LYS A 285 9.39 -8.76 43.83
CA LYS A 285 10.12 -10.03 43.99
C LYS A 285 10.68 -10.52 42.66
N ILE A 286 9.88 -10.46 41.60
CA ILE A 286 10.33 -10.80 40.24
C ILE A 286 11.46 -9.87 39.80
N ARG A 287 11.33 -8.56 40.06
CA ARG A 287 12.37 -7.58 39.71
C ARG A 287 13.67 -7.78 40.49
N LYS A 288 13.60 -8.17 41.76
CA LYS A 288 14.77 -8.39 42.63
C LYS A 288 15.33 -9.82 42.54
N GLY A 289 14.62 -10.75 41.89
CA GLY A 289 14.98 -12.17 41.85
C GLY A 289 14.85 -12.89 43.20
N ASN A 290 14.12 -12.31 44.17
CA ASN A 290 13.97 -12.87 45.51
C ASN A 290 12.66 -13.67 45.60
N LEU A 291 12.63 -14.82 44.93
CA LEU A 291 11.50 -15.74 44.88
C LEU A 291 11.79 -16.95 45.77
N ALA A 292 10.80 -17.37 46.56
CA ALA A 292 10.87 -18.64 47.27
C ALA A 292 10.79 -19.82 46.29
N GLU A 293 11.27 -21.00 46.68
CA GLU A 293 11.23 -22.20 45.84
C GLU A 293 9.82 -22.56 45.34
N TRP A 294 8.79 -22.37 46.16
CA TRP A 294 7.40 -22.59 45.74
C TRP A 294 6.90 -21.52 44.76
N GLU A 295 7.39 -20.29 44.84
CA GLU A 295 7.09 -19.21 43.88
C GLU A 295 7.75 -19.50 42.52
N TRP A 296 8.96 -20.08 42.52
CA TRP A 296 9.61 -20.57 41.30
C TRP A 296 8.80 -21.67 40.61
N GLN A 297 8.25 -22.61 41.39
CA GLN A 297 7.38 -23.66 40.84
C GLN A 297 6.08 -23.09 40.26
N GLN A 298 5.45 -22.13 40.95
CA GLN A 298 4.25 -21.42 40.47
C GLN A 298 4.54 -20.66 39.16
N LEU A 299 5.67 -19.96 39.11
CA LEU A 299 6.14 -19.24 37.93
C LEU A 299 6.28 -20.15 36.71
N HIS A 300 7.01 -21.26 36.86
CA HIS A 300 7.22 -22.23 35.77
C HIS A 300 5.92 -22.88 35.31
N SER A 301 5.02 -23.21 36.25
CA SER A 301 3.74 -23.83 35.91
C SER A 301 2.80 -22.90 35.13
N LYS A 302 2.79 -21.60 35.45
CA LYS A 302 1.84 -20.65 34.85
C LYS A 302 2.38 -19.92 33.60
N ILE A 303 3.70 -19.81 33.43
CA ILE A 303 4.32 -19.17 32.25
C ILE A 303 4.01 -19.93 30.94
N GLY A 304 3.77 -21.23 30.97
CA GLY A 304 3.51 -22.03 29.77
C GLY A 304 2.39 -21.43 28.90
N ARG A 305 1.29 -20.98 29.54
CA ARG A 305 0.15 -20.34 28.85
C ARG A 305 0.53 -19.03 28.16
N LEU A 306 1.41 -18.23 28.76
CA LEU A 306 1.91 -16.99 28.17
C LEU A 306 2.86 -17.27 26.99
N SER A 307 3.66 -18.34 27.07
CA SER A 307 4.60 -18.71 26.00
C SER A 307 3.91 -19.27 24.77
N GLU A 308 2.76 -19.92 24.92
CA GLU A 308 1.98 -20.49 23.82
C GLU A 308 1.04 -19.47 23.16
N ALA A 309 0.71 -18.38 23.87
CA ALA A 309 -0.21 -17.37 23.38
C ALA A 309 0.39 -16.54 22.23
N THR A 310 -0.48 -16.14 21.29
CA THR A 310 -0.13 -15.29 20.15
C THR A 310 -0.08 -13.80 20.53
N LEU A 311 0.76 -13.46 21.52
CA LEU A 311 0.99 -12.10 22.01
C LEU A 311 2.37 -11.59 21.58
N LEU A 312 2.41 -10.53 20.78
CA LEU A 312 3.63 -9.88 20.30
C LEU A 312 3.84 -8.54 21.03
N ILE A 313 5.08 -8.25 21.44
CA ILE A 313 5.49 -7.05 22.20
C ILE A 313 6.69 -6.39 21.51
#